data_AF-A0A5F9CC88-F1
#
_entry.id   AF-A0A5F9CC88-F1
#
_cell.length_a   1.000
_cell.length_b   1.000
_cell.length_c   1.000
_cell.angle_alpha   90.00
_cell.angle_beta   90.00
_cell.angle_gamma   90.00
#
_symmetry.space_group_name_H-M   'P 1'
#
loop_
_entity.id
_entity.type
_entity.pdbx_description
1 polymer ?
#
loop_
_entity_poly.entity_id
_entity_poly.type
_entity_poly.pdbx_seq_one_letter_code
_entity_poly.pdbx_strand_id
1 'polypeptide(L)'
;MLHKYLKLICLLAAICVLCIISQNSTKIWGALKLPISHYYSNTSMISSIPTMPVSPVKSLTETELRVKEILERLDRLIPPRPFTHVNTTTSATHSTATILNPQDKYCMGDQLDVLLEVRDYMGHRKEYGGDFLRARMFSPDLKAGASGKVTDFNNGTYLVSFTLFWEGQVSLSVLLIHPSEGASALWRARNQGYDRIIFKGQFVNGTSHVFTECSLTLNSNTKGCKYLNGRDQDVFYCMKPQHMPCEALTHVTSRNRDISYLTSKEKNLFHRSKVGVEIMKNQHIDVSQCNKSKEVKEKCQIGMKIPVPGGYILQGRWLTTFCNQIQLDTAKISGCLKGKLIYLMGDSTLRQWIYYLPKVMKTLKFFDLHETGNFKKHLLLDAEKHTQIQWKKHSHPFVTYQLFSVIDHGYIPQEIDRLIGDKDTVIVITFGQHFRPFPIDIFIRRAISVRQAIERLFLRSPATKVIVKTENIREMHIEAERFGDFHGYIQYLTLKDIFKDLNVGVVDAWDMTIAYGTNNVHPPDQVIGNQINMFLNYIC
;
A
#
# COMPACT_ATOMS: atom_id res chain seq x y z
N MET A 1 -26.21 -26.54 -58.48
CA MET A 1 -26.41 -25.19 -57.90
C MET A 1 -26.68 -25.21 -56.40
N LEU A 2 -27.46 -26.16 -55.86
CA LEU A 2 -27.85 -26.21 -54.45
C LEU A 2 -26.69 -26.24 -53.43
N HIS A 3 -25.58 -26.91 -53.77
CA HIS A 3 -24.42 -27.05 -52.87
C HIS A 3 -23.57 -25.77 -52.72
N LYS A 4 -23.60 -24.86 -53.71
CA LYS A 4 -22.96 -23.54 -53.61
C LYS A 4 -23.77 -22.58 -52.73
N TYR A 5 -25.10 -22.67 -52.79
CA TYR A 5 -25.99 -21.88 -51.94
C TYR A 5 -25.89 -22.28 -50.46
N LEU A 6 -25.76 -23.58 -50.16
CA LEU A 6 -25.60 -24.02 -48.77
C LEU A 6 -24.28 -23.52 -48.14
N LYS A 7 -23.19 -23.51 -48.90
CA LYS A 7 -21.91 -22.95 -48.43
C LYS A 7 -21.97 -21.43 -48.22
N LEU A 8 -22.71 -20.71 -49.06
CA LEU A 8 -22.90 -19.27 -48.92
C LEU A 8 -23.76 -18.95 -47.68
N ILE A 9 -24.80 -19.74 -47.41
CA ILE A 9 -25.65 -19.59 -46.21
C ILE A 9 -24.86 -19.89 -44.93
N CYS A 10 -24.03 -20.95 -44.92
CA CYS A 10 -23.16 -21.24 -43.78
C CYS A 10 -22.10 -20.14 -43.55
N LEU A 11 -21.55 -19.56 -44.62
CA LEU A 11 -20.59 -18.46 -44.52
C LEU A 11 -21.27 -17.19 -43.98
N LEU A 12 -22.47 -16.87 -44.46
CA LEU A 12 -23.26 -15.73 -43.97
C LEU A 12 -23.71 -15.92 -42.52
N ALA A 13 -24.05 -17.14 -42.12
CA ALA A 13 -24.36 -17.47 -40.73
C ALA A 13 -23.12 -17.34 -39.82
N ALA A 14 -21.95 -17.81 -40.26
CA ALA A 14 -20.70 -17.65 -39.53
C ALA A 14 -20.28 -16.17 -39.41
N ILE A 15 -20.47 -15.38 -40.46
CA ILE A 15 -20.24 -13.93 -40.45
C ILE A 15 -21.25 -13.23 -39.52
N CYS A 16 -22.53 -13.62 -39.52
CA CYS A 16 -23.51 -13.09 -38.57
C CYS A 16 -23.16 -13.43 -37.11
N VAL A 17 -22.71 -14.65 -36.84
CA VAL A 17 -22.27 -15.04 -35.48
C VAL A 17 -21.01 -14.27 -35.07
N LEU A 18 -20.04 -14.07 -35.97
CA LEU A 18 -18.86 -13.24 -35.71
C LEU A 18 -19.21 -11.76 -35.55
N CYS A 19 -20.19 -11.24 -36.29
CA CYS A 19 -20.71 -9.89 -36.12
C CYS A 19 -21.48 -9.72 -34.80
N ILE A 20 -22.25 -10.72 -34.36
CA ILE A 20 -22.95 -10.71 -33.07
C ILE A 20 -21.93 -10.81 -31.92
N ILE A 21 -20.88 -11.63 -32.05
CA ILE A 21 -19.78 -11.72 -31.07
C ILE A 21 -18.98 -10.40 -31.04
N SER A 22 -18.73 -9.77 -32.19
CA SER A 22 -18.08 -8.45 -32.32
C SER A 22 -18.93 -7.29 -31.76
N GLN A 23 -20.25 -7.35 -31.96
CA GLN A 23 -21.18 -6.37 -31.40
C GLN A 23 -21.45 -6.57 -29.91
N ASN A 24 -21.31 -7.79 -29.37
CA ASN A 24 -21.35 -8.05 -27.93
C ASN A 24 -20.01 -7.83 -27.23
N SER A 25 -18.87 -7.99 -27.90
CA SER A 25 -17.55 -7.69 -27.32
C SER A 25 -17.25 -6.20 -27.24
N THR A 26 -17.99 -5.36 -27.97
CA THR A 26 -17.93 -3.90 -27.90
C THR A 26 -18.88 -3.28 -26.86
N LYS A 27 -19.56 -4.10 -26.03
CA LYS A 27 -20.38 -3.65 -24.90
C LYS A 27 -19.80 -3.94 -23.51
N ILE A 28 -18.54 -4.39 -23.41
CA ILE A 28 -17.82 -4.59 -22.12
C ILE A 28 -16.52 -3.76 -22.10
N TRP A 29 -16.61 -2.47 -22.45
CA TRP A 29 -15.57 -1.49 -22.17
C TRP A 29 -16.21 -0.15 -21.83
N GLY A 30 -16.76 -0.08 -20.62
CA GLY A 30 -17.26 1.13 -19.99
C GLY A 30 -16.41 1.48 -18.78
N ALA A 31 -15.16 1.90 -19.01
CA ALA A 31 -14.38 2.64 -18.02
C ALA A 31 -13.36 3.51 -18.75
N LEU A 32 -13.42 4.82 -18.47
CA LEU A 32 -12.48 5.89 -18.87
C LEU A 32 -12.55 6.36 -20.32
N LYS A 33 -13.38 7.38 -20.57
CA LYS A 33 -13.15 8.35 -21.65
C LYS A 33 -12.09 9.36 -21.20
N LEU A 34 -11.00 9.48 -21.93
CA LEU A 34 -10.11 10.64 -21.93
C LEU A 34 -9.91 11.09 -23.40
N PRO A 35 -9.96 12.39 -23.71
CA PRO A 35 -9.73 12.89 -25.06
C PRO A 35 -8.23 12.98 -25.36
N ILE A 36 -7.80 12.36 -26.45
CA ILE A 36 -6.44 12.50 -27.00
C ILE A 36 -6.45 13.75 -27.89
N SER A 37 -5.77 14.81 -27.45
CA SER A 37 -5.33 15.90 -28.34
C SER A 37 -3.94 15.55 -28.84
N HIS A 38 -3.81 15.34 -30.14
CA HIS A 38 -2.54 15.21 -30.83
C HIS A 38 -1.93 16.60 -31.03
N TYR A 39 -0.74 16.84 -30.47
CA TYR A 39 0.10 17.94 -30.89
C TYR A 39 1.42 17.42 -31.46
N TYR A 40 1.70 17.88 -32.67
CA TYR A 40 2.88 17.66 -33.50
C TYR A 40 4.17 18.08 -32.78
N SER A 41 5.25 17.31 -32.96
CA SER A 41 6.62 17.80 -32.81
C SER A 41 7.35 17.70 -34.16
N ASN A 42 7.77 18.86 -34.66
CA ASN A 42 8.53 19.02 -35.88
C ASN A 42 9.95 18.43 -35.78
N THR A 43 10.36 17.91 -36.94
CA THR A 43 11.70 17.57 -37.41
C THR A 43 12.79 18.60 -37.09
N SER A 44 13.97 18.12 -36.70
CA SER A 44 15.25 18.79 -36.99
C SER A 44 16.39 17.79 -37.22
N MET A 45 17.22 18.18 -38.19
CA MET A 45 18.24 17.50 -38.97
C MET A 45 19.27 16.57 -38.30
N ILE A 46 19.64 15.57 -39.09
CA ILE A 46 20.76 14.63 -38.97
C ILE A 46 22.10 15.37 -39.13
N SER A 47 23.03 15.15 -38.21
CA SER A 47 24.46 15.42 -38.39
C SER A 47 25.26 14.20 -37.94
N SER A 48 26.11 13.71 -38.85
CA SER A 48 26.85 12.44 -38.78
C SER A 48 28.22 12.62 -38.11
N ILE A 49 28.47 11.91 -37.00
CA ILE A 49 29.79 11.77 -36.35
C ILE A 49 29.97 10.28 -35.93
N PRO A 50 31.19 9.69 -36.00
CA PRO A 50 31.39 8.24 -36.09
C PRO A 50 31.01 7.44 -34.83
N THR A 51 30.43 6.26 -35.08
CA THR A 51 30.02 5.28 -34.08
C THR A 51 31.20 4.69 -33.31
N MET A 52 31.30 5.02 -32.01
CA MET A 52 31.98 4.19 -31.02
C MET A 52 31.21 2.86 -30.87
N PRO A 53 31.87 1.74 -30.50
CA PRO A 53 31.18 0.45 -30.37
C PRO A 53 30.13 0.56 -29.27
N VAL A 54 28.87 0.59 -29.72
CA VAL A 54 27.69 0.52 -28.87
C VAL A 54 27.79 -0.80 -28.11
N SER A 55 28.09 -0.71 -26.82
CA SER A 55 27.90 -1.83 -25.89
C SER A 55 26.49 -2.37 -26.10
N PRO A 56 26.28 -3.69 -26.16
CA PRO A 56 24.96 -4.23 -26.46
C PRO A 56 23.98 -3.69 -25.43
N VAL A 57 23.01 -2.89 -25.89
CA VAL A 57 21.89 -2.43 -25.06
C VAL A 57 21.18 -3.69 -24.60
N LYS A 58 21.45 -4.10 -23.37
CA LYS A 58 20.78 -5.23 -22.75
C LYS A 58 19.29 -4.87 -22.74
N SER A 59 18.49 -5.64 -23.47
CA SER A 59 17.05 -5.44 -23.49
C SER A 59 16.54 -5.44 -22.05
N LEU A 60 15.66 -4.48 -21.76
CA LEU A 60 15.02 -4.39 -20.45
C LEU A 60 14.29 -5.70 -20.18
N THR A 61 14.47 -6.25 -18.98
CA THR A 61 13.72 -7.45 -18.57
C THR A 61 12.22 -7.13 -18.50
N GLU A 62 11.36 -8.13 -18.58
CA GLU A 62 9.91 -7.95 -18.43
C GLU A 62 9.54 -7.19 -17.14
N THR A 63 10.24 -7.49 -16.04
CA THR A 63 10.10 -6.77 -14.77
C THR A 63 10.44 -5.28 -14.91
N GLU A 64 11.52 -4.93 -15.62
CA GLU A 64 11.89 -3.51 -15.85
C GLU A 64 10.83 -2.76 -16.65
N LEU A 65 10.28 -3.40 -17.69
CA LEU A 65 9.21 -2.82 -18.51
C LEU A 65 7.97 -2.55 -17.67
N ARG A 66 7.58 -3.51 -16.82
CA ARG A 66 6.43 -3.37 -15.93
C ARG A 66 6.66 -2.31 -14.84
N VAL A 67 7.87 -2.20 -14.29
CA VAL A 67 8.24 -1.14 -13.35
C VAL A 67 8.10 0.23 -14.03
N LYS A 68 8.65 0.37 -15.24
CA LYS A 68 8.56 1.61 -16.02
C LYS A 68 7.10 2.00 -16.32
N GLU A 69 6.27 1.05 -16.74
CA GLU A 69 4.85 1.30 -17.02
C GLU A 69 4.11 1.83 -15.78
N ILE A 70 4.32 1.20 -14.61
CA ILE A 70 3.69 1.64 -13.36
C ILE A 70 4.19 3.03 -12.96
N LEU A 71 5.50 3.30 -13.08
CA LEU A 71 6.08 4.62 -12.81
C LEU A 71 5.46 5.70 -13.69
N GLU A 72 5.40 5.49 -15.00
CA GLU A 72 4.81 6.45 -15.94
C GLU A 72 3.33 6.70 -15.67
N ARG A 73 2.59 5.68 -15.20
CA ARG A 73 1.19 5.85 -14.78
C ARG A 73 1.10 6.69 -13.51
N LEU A 74 1.96 6.47 -12.53
CA LEU A 74 1.99 7.26 -11.29
C LEU A 74 2.39 8.72 -11.57
N ASP A 75 3.36 8.97 -12.45
CA ASP A 75 3.76 10.32 -12.86
C ASP A 75 2.61 11.07 -13.55
N ARG A 76 1.81 10.38 -14.37
CA ARG A 76 0.60 10.95 -14.97
C ARG A 76 -0.48 11.28 -13.94
N LEU A 77 -0.62 10.47 -12.90
CA LEU A 77 -1.57 10.71 -11.80
C LEU A 77 -1.12 11.82 -10.85
N ILE A 78 0.18 12.12 -10.78
CA ILE A 78 0.77 13.13 -9.90
C ILE A 78 1.59 14.12 -10.74
N PRO A 79 0.93 14.94 -11.57
CA PRO A 79 1.63 15.84 -12.47
C PRO A 79 2.43 16.91 -11.69
N PRO A 80 3.48 17.49 -12.29
CA PRO A 80 4.15 18.67 -11.74
C PRO A 80 3.19 19.82 -11.47
N ARG A 81 3.19 20.35 -10.24
CA ARG A 81 2.40 21.51 -9.81
C ARG A 81 3.34 22.58 -9.21
N PRO A 82 4.13 23.28 -10.04
CA PRO A 82 4.97 24.37 -9.55
C PRO A 82 4.10 25.53 -9.06
N PHE A 83 4.60 26.26 -8.07
CA PHE A 83 3.92 27.44 -7.54
C PHE A 83 4.93 28.55 -7.23
N THR A 84 4.50 29.79 -7.41
CA THR A 84 5.35 30.96 -7.19
C THR A 84 5.32 31.43 -5.74
N HIS A 85 4.10 31.46 -5.16
CA HIS A 85 3.81 31.90 -3.80
C HIS A 85 2.90 30.91 -3.09
N VAL A 86 3.10 30.73 -1.78
CA VAL A 86 2.27 29.84 -0.95
C VAL A 86 0.78 30.21 -1.04
N ASN A 87 0.46 31.49 -1.25
CA ASN A 87 -0.92 31.95 -1.31
C ASN A 87 -1.70 31.40 -2.52
N THR A 88 -1.02 30.91 -3.55
CA THR A 88 -1.66 30.26 -4.72
C THR A 88 -1.89 28.76 -4.51
N THR A 89 -1.52 28.21 -3.34
CA THR A 89 -1.75 26.81 -2.99
C THR A 89 -3.08 26.62 -2.28
N THR A 90 -3.58 25.40 -2.23
CA THR A 90 -4.91 25.11 -1.67
C THR A 90 -5.01 25.54 -0.21
N SER A 91 -6.07 26.29 0.08
CA SER A 91 -6.42 26.79 1.41
C SER A 91 -7.68 26.07 1.90
N ALA A 92 -7.53 25.28 2.97
CA ALA A 92 -8.67 24.58 3.56
C ALA A 92 -9.75 25.54 4.08
N THR A 93 -9.34 26.71 4.59
CA THR A 93 -10.25 27.71 5.17
C THR A 93 -11.11 28.44 4.14
N HIS A 94 -10.59 28.62 2.91
CA HIS A 94 -11.34 29.25 1.83
C HIS A 94 -12.10 28.24 0.98
N SER A 95 -11.72 26.96 1.03
CA SER A 95 -12.40 25.90 0.30
C SER A 95 -13.79 25.65 0.87
N THR A 96 -14.71 25.16 0.03
CA THR A 96 -16.10 24.93 0.43
C THR A 96 -16.47 23.47 0.25
N ALA A 97 -17.28 22.95 1.17
CA ALA A 97 -17.83 21.60 1.13
C ALA A 97 -19.36 21.70 1.18
N THR A 98 -20.02 21.15 0.17
CA THR A 98 -21.49 21.22 0.02
C THR A 98 -22.05 19.80 -0.07
N ILE A 99 -22.98 19.46 0.81
CA ILE A 99 -23.73 18.20 0.69
C ILE A 99 -24.64 18.30 -0.54
N LEU A 100 -24.53 17.32 -1.43
CA LEU A 100 -25.39 17.21 -2.61
C LEU A 100 -26.71 16.55 -2.23
N ASN A 101 -27.81 17.11 -2.71
CA ASN A 101 -29.18 16.63 -2.48
C ASN A 101 -29.48 16.38 -0.98
N PRO A 102 -29.33 17.41 -0.11
CA PRO A 102 -29.51 17.23 1.31
C PRO A 102 -30.93 16.77 1.64
N GLN A 103 -31.05 15.82 2.56
CA GLN A 103 -32.31 15.31 3.09
C GLN A 103 -32.45 15.66 4.57
N ASP A 104 -33.69 15.83 5.05
CA ASP A 104 -33.96 16.09 6.48
C ASP A 104 -33.65 14.87 7.35
N LYS A 105 -33.78 13.66 6.79
CA LYS A 105 -33.45 12.40 7.45
C LYS A 105 -32.79 11.47 6.45
N TYR A 106 -31.69 10.84 6.87
CA TYR A 106 -31.02 9.83 6.06
C TYR A 106 -31.31 8.43 6.59
N CYS A 107 -31.31 7.48 5.68
CA CYS A 107 -31.44 6.08 6.01
C CYS A 107 -30.07 5.41 6.11
N MET A 108 -29.96 4.46 7.03
CA MET A 108 -28.83 3.53 7.04
C MET A 108 -28.66 2.88 5.65
N GLY A 109 -27.43 2.84 5.16
CA GLY A 109 -27.06 2.37 3.83
C GLY A 109 -27.23 3.39 2.72
N ASP A 110 -27.68 4.61 3.00
CA ASP A 110 -27.66 5.69 2.01
C ASP A 110 -26.23 6.11 1.67
N GLN A 111 -26.06 6.59 0.45
CA GLN A 111 -24.85 7.27 0.02
C GLN A 111 -25.05 8.77 0.16
N LEU A 112 -24.15 9.41 0.90
CA LEU A 112 -24.08 10.85 1.08
C LEU A 112 -22.88 11.39 0.30
N ASP A 113 -23.16 12.22 -0.69
CA ASP A 113 -22.14 12.82 -1.54
C ASP A 113 -21.91 14.28 -1.15
N VAL A 114 -20.64 14.66 -1.01
CA VAL A 114 -20.20 16.01 -0.70
C VAL A 114 -19.34 16.52 -1.86
N LEU A 115 -19.77 17.63 -2.46
CA LEU A 115 -18.99 18.36 -3.45
C LEU A 115 -18.03 19.30 -2.73
N LEU A 116 -16.74 19.09 -2.94
CA LEU A 116 -15.69 19.98 -2.50
C LEU A 116 -15.30 20.91 -3.67
N GLU A 117 -15.30 22.22 -3.45
CA GLU A 117 -14.65 23.19 -4.34
C GLU A 117 -13.45 23.78 -3.61
N VAL A 118 -12.25 23.48 -4.11
CA VAL A 118 -11.01 23.95 -3.47
C VAL A 118 -10.60 25.31 -3.98
N ARG A 119 -10.13 26.14 -3.04
CA ARG A 119 -9.72 27.53 -3.29
C ARG A 119 -8.32 27.78 -2.77
N ASP A 120 -7.64 28.76 -3.36
CA ASP A 120 -6.35 29.23 -2.87
C ASP A 120 -6.50 30.13 -1.63
N TYR A 121 -5.40 30.65 -1.07
CA TYR A 121 -5.46 31.55 0.10
C TYR A 121 -5.96 32.96 -0.23
N MET A 122 -6.15 33.28 -1.52
CA MET A 122 -6.77 34.53 -1.97
C MET A 122 -8.27 34.35 -2.26
N GLY A 123 -8.81 33.14 -2.06
CA GLY A 123 -10.21 32.80 -2.29
C GLY A 123 -10.55 32.50 -3.74
N HIS A 124 -9.56 32.41 -4.65
CA HIS A 124 -9.80 32.03 -6.04
C HIS A 124 -9.99 30.53 -6.14
N ARG A 125 -10.94 30.11 -6.98
CA ARG A 125 -11.15 28.71 -7.32
C ARG A 125 -9.94 28.17 -8.07
N LYS A 126 -9.48 26.98 -7.70
CA LYS A 126 -8.41 26.29 -8.43
C LYS A 126 -8.95 25.66 -9.70
N GLU A 127 -8.11 25.57 -10.72
CA GLU A 127 -8.47 24.99 -12.03
C GLU A 127 -7.94 23.56 -12.20
N TYR A 128 -7.36 22.99 -11.16
CA TYR A 128 -6.73 21.68 -11.20
C TYR A 128 -6.83 20.96 -9.86
N GLY A 129 -6.72 19.64 -9.91
CA GLY A 129 -6.70 18.77 -8.73
C GLY A 129 -5.29 18.31 -8.31
N GLY A 130 -5.26 17.19 -7.59
CA GLY A 130 -4.07 16.58 -7.00
C GLY A 130 -3.93 16.76 -5.48
N ASP A 131 -4.88 17.42 -4.80
CA ASP A 131 -4.86 17.57 -3.35
C ASP A 131 -4.91 16.21 -2.65
N PHE A 132 -4.05 16.02 -1.66
CA PHE A 132 -4.07 14.81 -0.84
C PHE A 132 -5.08 15.00 0.29
N LEU A 133 -6.28 14.48 0.10
CA LEU A 133 -7.41 14.63 1.00
C LEU A 133 -7.65 13.35 1.83
N ARG A 134 -8.18 13.51 3.04
CA ARG A 134 -8.66 12.41 3.87
C ARG A 134 -10.08 12.69 4.33
N ALA A 135 -11.00 11.80 3.98
CA ALA A 135 -12.40 11.86 4.39
C ALA A 135 -12.70 10.79 5.43
N ARG A 136 -13.45 11.16 6.48
CA ARG A 136 -13.86 10.25 7.55
C ARG A 136 -15.23 10.64 8.08
N MET A 137 -16.08 9.66 8.31
CA MET A 137 -17.30 9.82 9.11
C MET A 137 -17.18 9.05 10.41
N PHE A 138 -17.76 9.55 11.51
CA PHE A 138 -17.59 8.95 12.83
C PHE A 138 -18.64 9.38 13.86
N SER A 139 -18.83 8.54 14.86
CA SER A 139 -19.64 8.81 16.06
C SER A 139 -18.86 8.32 17.29
N PRO A 140 -18.26 9.23 18.08
CA PRO A 140 -17.39 8.86 19.19
C PRO A 140 -18.06 7.95 20.22
N ASP A 141 -19.31 8.26 20.60
CA ASP A 141 -20.06 7.53 21.63
C ASP A 141 -20.34 6.07 21.24
N LEU A 142 -20.53 5.83 19.94
CA LEU A 142 -20.73 4.49 19.37
C LEU A 142 -19.40 3.78 19.08
N LYS A 143 -18.26 4.44 19.31
CA LYS A 143 -16.93 3.98 18.85
C LYS A 143 -16.98 3.58 17.38
N ALA A 144 -17.66 4.39 16.57
CA ALA A 144 -17.94 4.10 15.17
C ALA A 144 -17.15 5.01 14.23
N GLY A 145 -16.77 4.48 13.07
CA GLY A 145 -16.01 5.23 12.08
C GLY A 145 -15.87 4.52 10.75
N ALA A 146 -15.76 5.28 9.66
CA ALA A 146 -15.47 4.77 8.32
C ALA A 146 -14.73 5.82 7.50
N SER A 147 -13.92 5.39 6.52
CA SER A 147 -13.35 6.31 5.55
C SER A 147 -14.38 6.71 4.49
N GLY A 148 -14.21 7.91 3.94
CA GLY A 148 -14.94 8.38 2.75
C GLY A 148 -14.13 8.14 1.49
N LYS A 149 -14.81 7.90 0.36
CA LYS A 149 -14.18 7.78 -0.95
C LYS A 149 -14.01 9.16 -1.57
N VAL A 150 -12.78 9.54 -1.92
CA VAL A 150 -12.48 10.81 -2.59
C VAL A 150 -12.27 10.56 -4.09
N THR A 151 -12.97 11.30 -4.93
CA THR A 151 -12.82 11.30 -6.39
C THR A 151 -12.44 12.71 -6.85
N ASP A 152 -11.28 12.84 -7.51
CA ASP A 152 -10.77 14.10 -8.05
C ASP A 152 -11.26 14.30 -9.49
N PHE A 153 -11.92 15.42 -9.78
CA PHE A 153 -12.36 15.77 -11.13
C PHE A 153 -11.28 16.51 -11.95
N ASN A 154 -10.10 16.75 -11.36
CA ASN A 154 -8.94 17.41 -11.94
C ASN A 154 -9.19 18.85 -12.40
N ASN A 155 -10.18 19.53 -11.84
CA ASN A 155 -10.59 20.90 -12.20
C ASN A 155 -10.84 21.79 -10.95
N GLY A 156 -10.20 21.44 -9.84
CA GLY A 156 -10.40 22.09 -8.53
C GLY A 156 -11.69 21.70 -7.81
N THR A 157 -12.35 20.62 -8.24
CA THR A 157 -13.49 20.05 -7.53
C THR A 157 -13.29 18.57 -7.25
N TYR A 158 -13.85 18.10 -6.13
CA TYR A 158 -13.80 16.72 -5.68
C TYR A 158 -15.19 16.24 -5.27
N LEU A 159 -15.46 14.96 -5.49
CA LEU A 159 -16.60 14.27 -4.90
C LEU A 159 -16.10 13.41 -3.74
N VAL A 160 -16.62 13.68 -2.54
CA VAL A 160 -16.41 12.85 -1.35
C VAL A 160 -17.68 12.08 -1.06
N SER A 161 -17.63 10.75 -1.18
CA SER A 161 -18.78 9.88 -0.97
C SER A 161 -18.65 9.12 0.35
N PHE A 162 -19.68 9.20 1.19
CA PHE A 162 -19.82 8.43 2.42
C PHE A 162 -20.98 7.45 2.31
N THR A 163 -20.82 6.23 2.80
CA THR A 163 -21.95 5.30 2.98
C THR A 163 -22.34 5.28 4.45
N LEU A 164 -23.58 5.59 4.79
CA LEU A 164 -24.03 5.75 6.18
C LEU A 164 -24.29 4.38 6.84
N PHE A 165 -23.33 3.85 7.59
CA PHE A 165 -23.36 2.47 8.06
C PHE A 165 -24.10 2.18 9.38
N TRP A 166 -24.41 3.20 10.19
CA TRP A 166 -25.04 3.03 11.50
C TRP A 166 -26.06 4.12 11.77
N GLU A 167 -26.96 3.88 12.72
CA GLU A 167 -27.96 4.86 13.15
C GLU A 167 -27.39 5.88 14.14
N GLY A 168 -28.10 7.00 14.27
CA GLY A 168 -27.78 8.08 15.19
C GLY A 168 -27.07 9.24 14.49
N GLN A 169 -26.50 10.13 15.30
CA GLN A 169 -25.80 11.30 14.82
C GLN A 169 -24.40 10.93 14.30
N VAL A 170 -24.13 11.25 13.04
CA VAL A 170 -22.86 10.99 12.36
C VAL A 170 -22.15 12.31 12.08
N SER A 171 -20.91 12.45 12.53
CA SER A 171 -20.04 13.58 12.20
C SER A 171 -19.24 13.30 10.94
N LEU A 172 -19.16 14.28 10.05
CA LEU A 172 -18.35 14.22 8.83
C LEU A 172 -17.11 15.10 8.96
N SER A 173 -15.98 14.62 8.44
CA SER A 173 -14.72 15.37 8.40
C SER A 173 -14.01 15.13 7.07
N VAL A 174 -13.52 16.23 6.48
CA VAL A 174 -12.67 16.22 5.29
C VAL A 174 -11.43 17.07 5.60
N LEU A 175 -10.28 16.43 5.62
CA LEU A 175 -8.99 17.05 5.90
C LEU A 175 -8.20 17.25 4.60
N LEU A 176 -7.66 18.46 4.43
CA LEU A 176 -6.58 18.73 3.51
C LEU A 176 -5.26 18.28 4.14
N ILE A 177 -4.78 17.08 3.80
CA ILE A 177 -3.50 16.58 4.31
C ILE A 177 -2.37 17.37 3.65
N HIS A 178 -2.34 17.42 2.32
CA HIS A 178 -1.41 18.25 1.57
C HIS A 178 -2.11 18.90 0.37
N PRO A 179 -1.81 20.18 0.04
CA PRO A 179 -2.27 20.77 -1.20
C PRO A 179 -1.63 20.07 -2.41
N SER A 180 -2.22 20.16 -3.60
CA SER A 180 -1.72 19.52 -4.82
C SER A 180 -0.26 19.86 -5.15
N GLU A 181 0.16 21.08 -4.84
CA GLU A 181 1.55 21.52 -5.00
C GLU A 181 2.49 20.78 -4.04
N GLY A 182 2.03 20.56 -2.80
CA GLY A 182 2.76 19.80 -1.79
C GLY A 182 2.85 18.32 -2.16
N ALA A 183 1.75 17.72 -2.62
CA ALA A 183 1.73 16.34 -3.11
C ALA A 183 2.70 16.15 -4.28
N SER A 184 2.67 17.06 -5.26
CA SER A 184 3.58 17.06 -6.41
C SER A 184 5.05 17.23 -5.99
N ALA A 185 5.34 18.15 -5.06
CA ALA A 185 6.67 18.35 -4.52
C ALA A 185 7.20 17.11 -3.77
N LEU A 186 6.36 16.47 -2.94
CA LEU A 186 6.70 15.21 -2.26
C LEU A 186 7.03 14.10 -3.25
N TRP A 187 6.24 13.97 -4.32
CA TRP A 187 6.45 12.97 -5.36
C TRP A 187 7.77 13.16 -6.09
N ARG A 188 8.03 14.37 -6.59
CA ARG A 188 9.31 14.73 -7.21
C ARG A 188 10.47 14.48 -6.27
N ALA A 189 10.38 14.98 -5.04
CA ALA A 189 11.43 14.88 -4.05
C ALA A 189 11.72 13.40 -3.69
N ARG A 190 10.70 12.56 -3.55
CA ARG A 190 10.86 11.11 -3.29
C ARG A 190 11.71 10.42 -4.34
N ASN A 191 11.49 10.75 -5.61
CA ASN A 191 12.11 10.04 -6.73
C ASN A 191 13.45 10.67 -7.16
N GLN A 192 13.93 11.71 -6.47
CA GLN A 192 15.16 12.42 -6.84
C GLN A 192 16.44 11.70 -6.39
N GLY A 193 16.41 10.92 -5.31
CA GLY A 193 17.60 10.17 -4.89
C GLY A 193 17.42 9.33 -3.63
N TYR A 194 18.53 8.69 -3.21
CA TYR A 194 18.56 7.58 -2.25
C TYR A 194 19.26 7.90 -0.92
N ASP A 195 19.77 9.12 -0.78
CA ASP A 195 20.70 9.50 0.30
C ASP A 195 20.02 9.88 1.63
N ARG A 196 18.69 9.99 1.67
CA ARG A 196 17.93 10.38 2.87
C ARG A 196 18.12 9.42 4.05
N ILE A 197 18.53 8.18 3.78
CA ILE A 197 18.82 7.16 4.79
C ILE A 197 20.26 6.66 4.61
N ILE A 198 21.05 6.72 5.67
CA ILE A 198 22.35 6.04 5.74
C ILE A 198 22.12 4.64 6.28
N PHE A 199 22.69 3.63 5.63
CA PHE A 199 22.90 2.33 6.25
C PHE A 199 24.35 2.20 6.71
N LYS A 200 24.57 1.60 7.88
CA LYS A 200 25.90 1.22 8.36
C LYS A 200 25.91 -0.27 8.66
N GLY A 201 26.82 -0.99 8.01
CA GLY A 201 27.06 -2.41 8.21
C GLY A 201 28.16 -2.63 9.23
N GLN A 202 27.96 -3.56 10.15
CA GLN A 202 28.96 -4.00 11.12
C GLN A 202 29.62 -5.29 10.63
N PHE A 203 30.93 -5.20 10.42
CA PHE A 203 31.78 -6.34 10.07
C PHE A 203 32.53 -6.83 11.30
N VAL A 204 32.63 -8.15 11.46
CA VAL A 204 33.20 -8.80 12.65
C VAL A 204 34.30 -9.78 12.25
N ASN A 205 35.47 -9.66 12.88
CA ASN A 205 36.55 -10.64 12.80
C ASN A 205 37.13 -10.85 14.20
N GLY A 206 36.83 -11.99 14.83
CA GLY A 206 37.13 -12.22 16.25
C GLY A 206 36.45 -11.17 17.14
N THR A 207 37.23 -10.43 17.92
CA THR A 207 36.77 -9.33 18.80
C THR A 207 36.73 -7.97 18.11
N SER A 208 37.22 -7.86 16.87
CA SER A 208 37.24 -6.60 16.13
C SER A 208 35.89 -6.36 15.44
N HIS A 209 35.34 -5.17 15.65
CA HIS A 209 34.10 -4.72 15.00
C HIS A 209 34.35 -3.42 14.24
N VAL A 210 34.02 -3.38 12.95
CA VAL A 210 34.17 -2.19 12.11
C VAL A 210 32.84 -1.83 11.46
N PHE A 211 32.46 -0.56 11.51
CA PHE A 211 31.29 -0.05 10.80
C PHE A 211 31.70 0.60 9.49
N THR A 212 31.04 0.22 8.40
CA THR A 212 31.20 0.87 7.09
C THR A 212 29.85 1.29 6.51
N GLU A 213 29.85 2.27 5.61
CA GLU A 213 28.61 2.68 4.95
C GLU A 213 28.10 1.61 3.99
N CYS A 214 26.78 1.46 3.96
CA CYS A 214 26.06 0.60 3.04
C CYS A 214 24.98 1.39 2.30
N SER A 215 24.55 0.86 1.14
CA SER A 215 23.61 1.51 0.23
C SER A 215 22.76 0.49 -0.52
N LEU A 216 21.60 0.95 -1.00
CA LEU A 216 20.74 0.22 -1.94
C LEU A 216 21.20 0.38 -3.40
N THR A 217 22.05 1.38 -3.68
CA THR A 217 22.56 1.70 -5.02
C THR A 217 24.08 1.68 -5.03
N LEU A 218 24.65 1.35 -6.20
CA LEU A 218 26.10 1.32 -6.41
C LEU A 218 26.62 2.72 -6.75
N ASN A 219 27.57 3.23 -5.96
CA ASN A 219 28.43 4.31 -6.42
C ASN A 219 29.53 3.70 -7.30
N SER A 220 29.62 4.14 -8.56
CA SER A 220 30.47 3.58 -9.64
C SER A 220 31.97 3.53 -9.35
N ASN A 221 32.45 4.20 -8.29
CA ASN A 221 33.88 4.35 -7.98
C ASN A 221 34.36 3.56 -6.74
N THR A 222 33.55 2.68 -6.14
CA THR A 222 33.91 2.01 -4.87
C THR A 222 34.13 0.50 -4.99
N LYS A 223 35.30 0.01 -4.57
CA LYS A 223 35.57 -1.42 -4.29
C LYS A 223 34.77 -1.84 -3.05
N GLY A 224 33.50 -2.22 -3.25
CA GLY A 224 32.56 -2.61 -2.19
C GLY A 224 32.21 -4.10 -2.17
N CYS A 225 31.66 -4.54 -1.05
CA CYS A 225 30.97 -5.81 -0.91
C CYS A 225 29.58 -5.73 -1.54
N LYS A 226 29.23 -6.72 -2.35
CA LYS A 226 27.95 -6.81 -3.06
C LYS A 226 27.17 -8.02 -2.54
N TYR A 227 26.03 -7.77 -1.91
CA TYR A 227 25.12 -8.80 -1.41
C TYR A 227 23.95 -8.93 -2.37
N LEU A 228 24.09 -9.89 -3.29
CA LEU A 228 23.08 -10.21 -4.29
C LEU A 228 21.99 -11.07 -3.69
N ASN A 229 20.74 -10.69 -3.97
CA ASN A 229 19.60 -11.46 -3.56
C ASN A 229 18.99 -12.26 -4.72
N GLY A 230 19.60 -13.42 -5.04
CA GLY A 230 19.04 -14.42 -5.95
C GLY A 230 18.50 -13.88 -7.30
N ARG A 231 17.33 -14.38 -7.72
CA ARG A 231 16.68 -14.03 -9.01
C ARG A 231 16.15 -12.60 -9.06
N ASP A 232 16.04 -11.91 -7.93
CA ASP A 232 15.16 -10.74 -7.77
C ASP A 232 15.82 -9.40 -8.04
N GLN A 233 17.07 -9.37 -8.51
CA GLN A 233 17.85 -8.15 -8.82
C GLN A 233 18.01 -7.14 -7.66
N ASP A 234 17.44 -7.42 -6.48
CA ASP A 234 17.66 -6.67 -5.25
C ASP A 234 19.13 -6.83 -4.84
N VAL A 235 19.82 -5.71 -4.66
CA VAL A 235 21.22 -5.68 -4.27
C VAL A 235 21.41 -4.74 -3.10
N PHE A 236 22.16 -5.20 -2.10
CA PHE A 236 22.65 -4.36 -1.03
C PHE A 236 24.17 -4.27 -1.12
N TYR A 237 24.71 -3.07 -0.93
CA TYR A 237 26.14 -2.80 -1.06
C TYR A 237 26.69 -2.30 0.25
N CYS A 238 27.90 -2.69 0.61
CA CYS A 238 28.64 -2.09 1.72
C CYS A 238 30.07 -1.79 1.29
N MET A 239 30.68 -0.73 1.84
CA MET A 239 32.11 -0.51 1.65
C MET A 239 32.90 -1.63 2.34
N LYS A 240 33.90 -2.19 1.64
CA LYS A 240 34.74 -3.27 2.18
C LYS A 240 35.76 -2.71 3.19
N PRO A 241 35.81 -3.18 4.45
CA PRO A 241 36.87 -2.79 5.38
C PRO A 241 38.25 -3.29 4.93
N GLN A 242 39.33 -2.54 5.22
CA GLN A 242 40.69 -2.81 4.72
C GLN A 242 41.27 -4.20 5.09
N HIS A 243 40.74 -4.87 6.12
CA HIS A 243 41.22 -6.19 6.58
C HIS A 243 40.10 -7.17 6.96
N MET A 244 38.92 -7.05 6.33
CA MET A 244 37.83 -7.99 6.57
C MET A 244 37.23 -8.52 5.26
N PRO A 245 36.86 -9.82 5.21
CA PRO A 245 36.12 -10.38 4.10
C PRO A 245 34.68 -9.82 4.06
N CYS A 246 34.00 -9.93 2.91
CA CYS A 246 32.64 -9.40 2.78
C CYS A 246 31.62 -10.23 3.59
N GLU A 247 31.94 -11.49 3.80
CA GLU A 247 31.20 -12.48 4.58
C GLU A 247 31.20 -12.13 6.09
N ALA A 248 32.07 -11.22 6.52
CA ALA A 248 32.13 -10.77 7.91
C ALA A 248 31.00 -9.79 8.29
N LEU A 249 30.13 -9.37 7.35
CA LEU A 249 28.97 -8.54 7.67
C LEU A 249 27.97 -9.34 8.52
N THR A 250 27.73 -8.88 9.75
CA THR A 250 26.82 -9.58 10.67
C THR A 250 25.56 -8.77 10.98
N HIS A 251 25.67 -7.44 11.03
CA HIS A 251 24.57 -6.56 11.41
C HIS A 251 24.49 -5.30 10.57
N VAL A 252 23.31 -4.70 10.51
CA VAL A 252 23.08 -3.40 9.88
C VAL A 252 22.27 -2.52 10.83
N THR A 253 22.51 -1.22 10.77
CA THR A 253 21.66 -0.17 11.35
C THR A 253 21.47 0.94 10.32
N SER A 254 20.53 1.85 10.55
CA SER A 254 20.32 3.01 9.69
C SER A 254 20.07 4.29 10.47
N ARG A 255 20.29 5.43 9.82
CA ARG A 255 19.99 6.76 10.35
C ARG A 255 19.45 7.65 9.26
N ASN A 256 18.58 8.60 9.62
CA ASN A 256 18.15 9.64 8.70
C ASN A 256 19.33 10.59 8.43
N ARG A 257 19.57 10.95 7.17
CA ARG A 257 20.43 12.09 6.80
C ARG A 257 19.61 13.36 6.84
N ASP A 258 20.24 14.46 7.24
CA ASP A 258 19.65 15.80 7.09
C ASP A 258 19.80 16.30 5.65
N ILE A 259 19.19 15.55 4.73
CA ILE A 259 19.09 15.88 3.31
C ILE A 259 17.61 16.08 2.98
N SER A 260 17.34 17.11 2.20
CA SER A 260 16.03 17.42 1.68
C SER A 260 16.14 17.74 0.18
N TYR A 261 15.24 17.17 -0.59
CA TYR A 261 15.04 17.43 -2.02
C TYR A 261 13.90 18.42 -2.28
N LEU A 262 13.30 18.94 -1.20
CA LEU A 262 12.36 20.05 -1.24
C LEU A 262 13.13 21.38 -1.21
N THR A 263 12.70 22.31 -2.05
CA THR A 263 13.12 23.71 -1.97
C THR A 263 12.63 24.35 -0.67
N SER A 264 13.27 25.43 -0.24
CA SER A 264 12.82 26.19 0.94
C SER A 264 11.36 26.65 0.84
N LYS A 265 10.88 26.93 -0.38
CA LYS A 265 9.47 27.28 -0.62
C LYS A 265 8.53 26.11 -0.40
N GLU A 266 8.86 24.93 -0.92
CA GLU A 266 8.05 23.72 -0.75
C GLU A 266 8.02 23.25 0.71
N LYS A 267 9.14 23.37 1.44
CA LYS A 267 9.18 23.08 2.89
C LYS A 267 8.10 23.85 3.66
N ASN A 268 7.76 25.07 3.24
CA ASN A 268 6.73 25.89 3.88
C ASN A 268 5.30 25.35 3.73
N LEU A 269 5.06 24.35 2.88
CA LEU A 269 3.76 23.68 2.74
C LEU A 269 3.56 22.59 3.81
N PHE A 270 4.65 22.11 4.43
CA PHE A 270 4.61 21.00 5.40
C PHE A 270 4.69 21.46 6.86
N HIS A 271 4.54 22.76 7.11
CA HIS A 271 4.38 23.29 8.47
C HIS A 271 3.13 22.70 9.12
N ARG A 272 3.22 22.41 10.43
CA ARG A 272 2.14 21.76 11.19
C ARG A 272 0.77 22.45 11.03
N SER A 273 0.75 23.78 10.95
CA SER A 273 -0.48 24.56 10.78
C SER A 273 -1.17 24.42 9.41
N LYS A 274 -0.51 23.79 8.43
CA LYS A 274 -1.02 23.62 7.05
C LYS A 274 -1.26 22.18 6.64
N VAL A 275 -0.88 21.22 7.48
CA VAL A 275 -1.01 19.79 7.20
C VAL A 275 -2.20 19.25 7.98
N GLY A 276 -3.12 18.56 7.31
CA GLY A 276 -4.30 17.98 7.95
C GLY A 276 -5.30 19.03 8.44
N VAL A 277 -5.43 20.14 7.71
CA VAL A 277 -6.37 21.21 8.05
C VAL A 277 -7.77 20.83 7.59
N GLU A 278 -8.74 20.96 8.47
CA GLU A 278 -10.13 20.57 8.21
C GLU A 278 -10.84 21.60 7.32
N ILE A 279 -11.40 21.11 6.21
CA ILE A 279 -12.24 21.89 5.28
C ILE A 279 -13.69 21.88 5.75
N MET A 280 -14.18 20.70 6.15
CA MET A 280 -15.56 20.48 6.57
C MET A 280 -15.62 20.29 8.07
N LYS A 281 -16.12 21.29 8.80
CA LYS A 281 -16.22 21.29 10.27
C LYS A 281 -17.66 21.15 10.73
N ASN A 282 -17.86 20.43 11.84
CA ASN A 282 -19.11 20.39 12.60
C ASN A 282 -20.36 20.03 11.78
N GLN A 283 -20.22 19.24 10.72
CA GLN A 283 -21.36 18.75 9.96
C GLN A 283 -21.86 17.46 10.58
N HIS A 284 -23.10 17.51 11.07
CA HIS A 284 -23.79 16.37 11.64
C HIS A 284 -24.90 15.90 10.70
N ILE A 285 -25.09 14.59 10.62
CA ILE A 285 -26.12 13.92 9.84
C ILE A 285 -26.87 12.98 10.76
N ASP A 286 -28.19 13.12 10.82
CA ASP A 286 -29.04 12.19 11.56
C ASP A 286 -29.45 11.02 10.66
N VAL A 287 -29.01 9.83 11.07
CA VAL A 287 -29.27 8.58 10.36
C VAL A 287 -30.29 7.76 11.12
N SER A 288 -31.39 7.42 10.47
CA SER A 288 -32.44 6.56 11.01
C SER A 288 -32.35 5.17 10.40
N GLN A 289 -32.86 4.18 11.14
CA GLN A 289 -33.10 2.87 10.56
C GLN A 289 -34.34 2.94 9.64
N CYS A 290 -34.13 2.59 8.37
CA CYS A 290 -35.19 2.50 7.38
C CYS A 290 -35.38 1.06 6.92
N ASN A 291 -36.54 0.74 6.34
CA ASN A 291 -36.84 -0.58 5.79
C ASN A 291 -36.00 -0.86 4.54
N LYS A 292 -34.73 -1.22 4.72
CA LYS A 292 -33.89 -1.81 3.69
C LYS A 292 -33.65 -3.27 4.02
N SER A 293 -33.84 -4.14 3.03
CA SER A 293 -33.51 -5.55 3.15
C SER A 293 -32.00 -5.71 3.39
N LYS A 294 -31.62 -6.51 4.39
CA LYS A 294 -30.23 -6.91 4.57
C LYS A 294 -29.84 -7.83 3.42
N GLU A 295 -28.89 -7.39 2.60
CA GLU A 295 -28.30 -8.22 1.56
C GLU A 295 -27.50 -9.36 2.20
N VAL A 296 -27.78 -10.60 1.79
CA VAL A 296 -27.05 -11.77 2.29
C VAL A 296 -25.69 -11.82 1.61
N LYS A 297 -24.63 -11.59 2.37
CA LYS A 297 -23.25 -11.65 1.88
C LYS A 297 -22.68 -13.05 2.08
N GLU A 298 -21.88 -13.49 1.13
CA GLU A 298 -21.07 -14.70 1.26
C GLU A 298 -20.03 -14.54 2.39
N LYS A 299 -19.58 -15.66 2.95
CA LYS A 299 -18.54 -15.67 3.98
C LYS A 299 -17.24 -15.07 3.42
N CYS A 300 -16.51 -14.34 4.25
CA CYS A 300 -15.21 -13.80 3.85
C CYS A 300 -14.25 -14.90 3.39
N GLN A 301 -13.65 -14.69 2.22
CA GLN A 301 -12.70 -15.59 1.57
C GLN A 301 -11.56 -14.80 0.93
N ILE A 302 -10.45 -15.47 0.64
CA ILE A 302 -9.36 -14.89 -0.14
C ILE A 302 -9.80 -14.68 -1.60
N GLY A 303 -9.15 -13.77 -2.32
CA GLY A 303 -9.48 -13.47 -3.72
C GLY A 303 -10.68 -12.54 -3.91
N MET A 304 -11.34 -12.10 -2.83
CA MET A 304 -12.44 -11.15 -2.88
C MET A 304 -11.98 -9.75 -3.28
N LYS A 305 -12.84 -9.05 -4.04
CA LYS A 305 -12.65 -7.63 -4.36
C LYS A 305 -13.08 -6.77 -3.17
N ILE A 306 -12.19 -5.88 -2.72
CA ILE A 306 -12.45 -4.98 -1.60
C ILE A 306 -12.91 -3.62 -2.14
N PRO A 307 -14.14 -3.17 -1.83
CA PRO A 307 -14.63 -1.85 -2.19
C PRO A 307 -13.96 -0.75 -1.35
N VAL A 308 -14.30 0.51 -1.61
CA VAL A 308 -13.87 1.66 -0.78
C VAL A 308 -15.11 2.37 -0.25
N PRO A 309 -15.32 2.42 1.08
CA PRO A 309 -14.51 1.74 2.11
C PRO A 309 -14.72 0.21 2.09
N GLY A 310 -13.69 -0.53 2.48
CA GLY A 310 -13.71 -1.99 2.61
C GLY A 310 -14.45 -2.47 3.87
N GLY A 311 -14.66 -1.56 4.82
CA GLY A 311 -15.39 -1.80 6.05
C GLY A 311 -15.63 -0.54 6.86
N TYR A 312 -16.18 -0.74 8.04
CA TYR A 312 -16.41 0.31 9.02
C TYR A 312 -16.26 -0.26 10.42
N ILE A 313 -16.14 0.62 11.41
CA ILE A 313 -16.11 0.25 12.81
C ILE A 313 -17.45 0.59 13.41
N LEU A 314 -17.99 -0.31 14.21
CA LEU A 314 -19.15 -0.08 15.04
C LEU A 314 -18.91 -0.75 16.39
N GLN A 315 -19.16 -0.04 17.48
CA GLN A 315 -18.90 -0.53 18.84
C GLN A 315 -17.47 -1.05 19.02
N GLY A 316 -16.51 -0.45 18.30
CA GLY A 316 -15.11 -0.84 18.37
C GLY A 316 -14.74 -2.15 17.66
N ARG A 317 -15.62 -2.71 16.83
CA ARG A 317 -15.37 -3.89 16.00
C ARG A 317 -15.37 -3.51 14.53
N TRP A 318 -14.43 -4.04 13.76
CA TRP A 318 -14.38 -3.90 12.30
C TRP A 318 -15.40 -4.83 11.64
N LEU A 319 -16.25 -4.25 10.79
CA LEU A 319 -17.29 -4.90 10.01
C LEU A 319 -17.02 -4.68 8.52
N THR A 320 -16.96 -5.75 7.74
CA THR A 320 -16.71 -5.68 6.30
C THR A 320 -17.94 -5.27 5.50
N THR A 321 -17.72 -4.52 4.42
CA THR A 321 -18.80 -4.12 3.49
C THR A 321 -19.06 -5.14 2.39
N PHE A 322 -18.17 -6.10 2.15
CA PHE A 322 -18.20 -7.00 0.98
C PHE A 322 -18.39 -8.48 1.31
N CYS A 323 -18.26 -8.88 2.57
CA CYS A 323 -18.42 -10.27 3.00
C CYS A 323 -19.01 -10.34 4.41
N ASN A 324 -19.48 -11.53 4.79
CA ASN A 324 -19.94 -11.84 6.13
C ASN A 324 -18.81 -12.43 6.98
N GLN A 325 -18.48 -11.77 8.08
CA GLN A 325 -17.50 -12.24 9.03
C GLN A 325 -18.12 -13.23 10.02
N ILE A 326 -17.44 -14.34 10.27
CA ILE A 326 -17.80 -15.26 11.34
C ILE A 326 -17.42 -14.67 12.70
N GLN A 327 -18.30 -14.86 13.69
CA GLN A 327 -17.98 -14.52 15.07
C GLN A 327 -16.99 -15.54 15.63
N LEU A 328 -15.76 -15.08 15.83
CA LEU A 328 -14.66 -15.85 16.40
C LEU A 328 -14.64 -15.70 17.92
N ASP A 329 -14.73 -16.83 18.61
CA ASP A 329 -14.46 -16.99 20.03
C ASP A 329 -13.15 -17.78 20.21
N THR A 330 -12.64 -17.85 21.44
CA THR A 330 -11.37 -18.52 21.75
C THR A 330 -11.35 -19.98 21.28
N ALA A 331 -12.47 -20.70 21.36
CA ALA A 331 -12.54 -22.10 20.95
C ALA A 331 -12.44 -22.26 19.43
N LYS A 332 -13.15 -21.42 18.65
CA LYS A 332 -13.06 -21.39 17.19
C LYS A 332 -11.66 -21.00 16.71
N ILE A 333 -11.06 -19.97 17.33
CA ILE A 333 -9.69 -19.56 17.01
C ILE A 333 -8.73 -20.71 17.30
N SER A 334 -8.85 -21.34 18.47
CA SER A 334 -8.05 -22.50 18.86
C SER A 334 -8.16 -23.66 17.87
N GLY A 335 -9.39 -24.02 17.48
CA GLY A 335 -9.64 -25.11 16.54
C GLY A 335 -9.11 -24.79 15.15
N CYS A 336 -9.29 -23.54 14.70
CA CYS A 336 -8.78 -23.07 13.42
C CYS A 336 -7.25 -23.04 13.36
N LEU A 337 -6.57 -22.62 14.43
CA LEU A 337 -5.10 -22.55 14.46
C LEU A 337 -4.42 -23.93 14.58
N LYS A 338 -5.16 -24.98 14.97
CA LYS A 338 -4.62 -26.33 15.14
C LYS A 338 -3.95 -26.83 13.85
N GLY A 339 -2.71 -27.29 13.97
CA GLY A 339 -1.91 -27.82 12.87
C GLY A 339 -1.36 -26.77 11.90
N LYS A 340 -1.61 -25.46 12.13
CA LYS A 340 -1.23 -24.42 11.17
C LYS A 340 0.20 -23.92 11.34
N LEU A 341 0.85 -23.68 10.20
CA LEU A 341 2.14 -23.03 10.08
C LEU A 341 1.94 -21.61 9.50
N ILE A 342 2.15 -20.59 10.31
CA ILE A 342 1.87 -19.20 9.95
C ILE A 342 3.18 -18.41 9.87
N TYR A 343 3.46 -17.85 8.69
CA TYR A 343 4.66 -17.07 8.42
C TYR A 343 4.29 -15.59 8.22
N LEU A 344 4.62 -14.76 9.22
CA LEU A 344 4.45 -13.32 9.20
C LEU A 344 5.76 -12.67 8.70
N MET A 345 5.76 -12.12 7.49
CA MET A 345 6.95 -11.51 6.88
C MET A 345 6.70 -10.02 6.66
N GLY A 346 7.32 -9.16 7.47
CA GLY A 346 6.96 -7.75 7.42
C GLY A 346 7.79 -6.81 8.28
N ASP A 347 7.27 -5.61 8.49
CA ASP A 347 7.87 -4.58 9.30
C ASP A 347 7.41 -4.65 10.77
N SER A 348 7.70 -3.60 11.52
CA SER A 348 7.29 -3.48 12.92
C SER A 348 5.76 -3.48 13.11
N THR A 349 4.97 -3.09 12.12
CA THR A 349 3.50 -3.08 12.21
C THR A 349 2.93 -4.50 12.14
N LEU A 350 3.51 -5.38 11.32
CA LEU A 350 3.14 -6.80 11.32
C LEU A 350 3.70 -7.52 12.55
N ARG A 351 4.84 -7.07 13.10
CA ARG A 351 5.40 -7.61 14.35
C ARG A 351 4.46 -7.41 15.53
N GLN A 352 3.63 -6.36 15.54
CA GLN A 352 2.61 -6.18 16.57
C GLN A 352 1.65 -7.38 16.64
N TRP A 353 1.42 -8.10 15.53
CA TRP A 353 0.54 -9.26 15.53
C TRP A 353 1.11 -10.42 16.35
N ILE A 354 2.41 -10.73 16.21
CA ILE A 354 3.00 -11.85 16.97
C ILE A 354 3.05 -11.55 18.48
N TYR A 355 3.14 -10.28 18.89
CA TYR A 355 3.00 -9.92 20.32
C TYR A 355 1.56 -9.92 20.82
N TYR A 356 0.60 -9.69 19.92
CA TYR A 356 -0.82 -9.66 20.28
C TYR A 356 -1.43 -11.06 20.37
N LEU A 357 -1.03 -12.00 19.52
CA LEU A 357 -1.61 -13.36 19.45
C LEU A 357 -1.64 -14.10 20.81
N PRO A 358 -0.59 -14.06 21.67
CA PRO A 358 -0.64 -14.67 23.01
C PRO A 358 -1.62 -13.98 23.98
N LYS A 359 -2.07 -12.75 23.68
CA LYS A 359 -3.12 -12.08 24.45
C LYS A 359 -4.47 -12.75 24.20
N VAL A 360 -4.71 -13.22 22.97
CA VAL A 360 -5.94 -13.90 22.52
C VAL A 360 -5.89 -15.40 22.82
N MET A 361 -4.75 -16.03 22.56
CA MET A 361 -4.55 -17.48 22.68
C MET A 361 -3.42 -17.77 23.67
N LYS A 362 -3.78 -18.01 24.93
CA LYS A 362 -2.82 -18.19 26.04
C LYS A 362 -1.91 -19.41 25.90
N THR A 363 -2.28 -20.38 25.07
CA THR A 363 -1.50 -21.59 24.79
C THR A 363 -0.31 -21.33 23.85
N LEU A 364 -0.35 -20.25 23.05
CA LEU A 364 0.81 -19.83 22.26
C LEU A 364 1.89 -19.25 23.18
N LYS A 365 3.06 -19.87 23.20
CA LYS A 365 4.22 -19.43 23.97
C LYS A 365 5.37 -19.05 23.06
N PHE A 366 6.11 -18.01 23.43
CA PHE A 366 7.35 -17.67 22.74
C PHE A 366 8.37 -18.76 22.97
N PHE A 367 8.96 -19.24 21.88
CA PHE A 367 10.13 -20.10 21.89
C PHE A 367 11.36 -19.24 21.64
N ASP A 368 12.34 -19.32 22.54
CA ASP A 368 13.56 -18.54 22.40
C ASP A 368 14.51 -19.22 21.41
N LEU A 369 14.80 -18.52 20.31
CA LEU A 369 15.76 -18.96 19.29
C LEU A 369 17.21 -18.57 19.64
N HIS A 370 17.44 -18.06 20.86
CA HIS A 370 18.73 -17.52 21.33
C HIS A 370 19.29 -16.37 20.46
N GLU A 371 18.43 -15.76 19.64
CA GLU A 371 18.73 -14.52 18.94
C GLU A 371 18.51 -13.30 19.85
N THR A 372 19.20 -12.20 19.56
CA THR A 372 19.16 -10.96 20.35
C THR A 372 18.57 -9.78 19.58
N GLY A 373 18.07 -8.78 20.32
CA GLY A 373 17.49 -7.56 19.75
C GLY A 373 16.00 -7.66 19.37
N ASN A 374 15.39 -6.52 19.06
CA ASN A 374 13.94 -6.43 18.82
C ASN A 374 13.49 -7.00 17.46
N PHE A 375 14.42 -7.04 16.50
CA PHE A 375 14.20 -7.50 15.13
C PHE A 375 14.77 -8.90 14.87
N LYS A 376 14.95 -9.67 15.96
CA LYS A 376 15.15 -11.12 15.89
C LYS A 376 13.93 -11.81 15.29
N LYS A 377 14.14 -13.01 14.77
CA LYS A 377 13.03 -13.89 14.42
C LYS A 377 12.24 -14.22 15.69
N HIS A 378 10.94 -14.01 15.65
CA HIS A 378 10.05 -14.36 16.76
C HIS A 378 9.30 -15.64 16.41
N LEU A 379 9.22 -16.57 17.36
CA LEU A 379 8.54 -17.85 17.18
C LEU A 379 7.55 -18.06 18.32
N LEU A 380 6.28 -18.29 17.98
CA LEU A 380 5.26 -18.81 18.88
C LEU A 380 4.97 -20.26 18.55
N LEU A 381 4.86 -21.08 19.59
CA LEU A 381 4.49 -22.49 19.50
C LEU A 381 3.29 -22.78 20.41
N ASP A 382 2.40 -23.62 19.91
CA ASP A 382 1.44 -24.40 20.70
C ASP A 382 1.73 -25.86 20.40
N ALA A 383 2.50 -26.51 21.29
CA ALA A 383 2.99 -27.88 21.07
C ALA A 383 1.85 -28.90 21.06
N GLU A 384 0.82 -28.70 21.89
CA GLU A 384 -0.34 -29.59 21.99
C GLU A 384 -1.21 -29.52 20.73
N LYS A 385 -1.32 -28.33 20.12
CA LYS A 385 -2.12 -28.13 18.90
C LYS A 385 -1.30 -28.17 17.62
N HIS A 386 0.01 -28.39 17.73
CA HIS A 386 0.94 -28.36 16.60
C HIS A 386 0.84 -27.06 15.78
N THR A 387 0.68 -25.93 16.46
CA THR A 387 0.64 -24.61 15.80
C THR A 387 2.00 -23.93 15.90
N GLN A 388 2.46 -23.37 14.79
CA GLN A 388 3.64 -22.52 14.75
C GLN A 388 3.30 -21.17 14.11
N ILE A 389 3.72 -20.09 14.74
CA ILE A 389 3.63 -18.74 14.17
C ILE A 389 5.00 -18.09 14.24
N GLN A 390 5.57 -17.75 13.09
CA GLN A 390 6.87 -17.13 12.98
C GLN A 390 6.71 -15.70 12.45
N TRP A 391 7.40 -14.73 13.05
CA TRP A 391 7.60 -13.42 12.45
C TRP A 391 9.06 -13.24 12.01
N LYS A 392 9.24 -12.72 10.79
CA LYS A 392 10.54 -12.36 10.22
C LYS A 392 10.45 -10.98 9.56
N LYS A 393 11.50 -10.19 9.70
CA LYS A 393 11.64 -8.88 9.01
C LYS A 393 11.66 -9.05 7.49
N HIS A 394 11.08 -8.10 6.75
CA HIS A 394 10.93 -8.15 5.28
C HIS A 394 12.21 -7.88 4.45
N SER A 395 13.37 -7.86 5.09
CA SER A 395 14.66 -7.53 4.49
C SER A 395 14.82 -6.06 4.03
N HIS A 396 15.92 -5.72 3.34
CA HIS A 396 16.22 -4.37 2.90
C HIS A 396 15.22 -3.87 1.84
N PRO A 397 14.95 -2.56 1.77
CA PRO A 397 15.33 -1.54 2.75
C PRO A 397 14.66 -1.78 4.11
N PHE A 398 15.42 -1.79 5.20
CA PHE A 398 14.89 -1.95 6.55
C PHE A 398 15.38 -0.80 7.43
N VAL A 399 14.51 0.18 7.68
CA VAL A 399 14.89 1.45 8.30
C VAL A 399 14.63 1.40 9.81
N THR A 400 15.71 1.42 10.58
CA THR A 400 15.70 1.45 12.05
C THR A 400 17.04 1.96 12.59
N TYR A 401 17.02 2.66 13.73
CA TYR A 401 18.23 3.05 14.46
C TYR A 401 18.87 1.88 15.22
N GLN A 402 18.11 0.81 15.47
CA GLN A 402 18.58 -0.34 16.21
C GLN A 402 19.40 -1.24 15.30
N LEU A 403 20.49 -1.75 15.85
CA LEU A 403 21.31 -2.74 15.18
C LEU A 403 20.53 -4.06 15.04
N PHE A 404 20.50 -4.64 13.84
CA PHE A 404 19.82 -5.90 13.57
C PHE A 404 20.71 -6.84 12.76
N SER A 405 20.61 -8.15 13.05
CA SER A 405 21.39 -9.17 12.34
C SER A 405 20.91 -9.36 10.91
N VAL A 406 21.86 -9.53 9.99
CA VAL A 406 21.63 -9.88 8.58
C VAL A 406 22.04 -11.33 8.23
N ILE A 407 22.36 -12.15 9.23
CA ILE A 407 22.83 -13.54 9.03
C ILE A 407 21.69 -14.46 8.56
N ASP A 408 20.51 -14.41 9.20
CA ASP A 408 19.30 -15.11 8.73
C ASP A 408 18.36 -14.14 7.99
N HIS A 409 18.83 -13.57 6.89
CA HIS A 409 18.14 -12.50 6.17
C HIS A 409 17.74 -12.92 4.75
N GLY A 410 16.58 -13.55 4.64
CA GLY A 410 15.94 -13.74 3.34
C GLY A 410 14.93 -12.63 3.06
N TYR A 411 14.93 -12.17 1.83
CA TYR A 411 13.87 -11.29 1.33
C TYR A 411 12.58 -12.09 1.17
N ILE A 412 11.43 -11.42 1.30
CA ILE A 412 10.10 -12.07 1.21
C ILE A 412 9.99 -13.05 0.02
N PRO A 413 10.38 -12.71 -1.23
CA PRO A 413 10.25 -13.66 -2.34
C PRO A 413 11.01 -14.97 -2.13
N GLN A 414 12.22 -14.89 -1.56
CA GLN A 414 13.05 -16.07 -1.29
C GLN A 414 12.52 -16.90 -0.14
N GLU A 415 12.02 -16.25 0.91
CA GLU A 415 11.35 -16.94 2.00
C GLU A 415 10.14 -17.70 1.47
N ILE A 416 9.33 -17.09 0.59
CA ILE A 416 8.20 -17.75 -0.06
C ILE A 416 8.68 -18.93 -0.92
N ASP A 417 9.70 -18.77 -1.77
CA ASP A 417 10.22 -19.82 -2.64
C ASP A 417 10.78 -21.04 -1.88
N ARG A 418 11.23 -20.84 -0.63
CA ARG A 418 11.72 -21.92 0.24
C ARG A 418 10.61 -22.67 0.98
N LEU A 419 9.37 -22.17 0.94
CA LEU A 419 8.23 -22.85 1.55
C LEU A 419 7.64 -23.88 0.59
N ILE A 420 7.40 -25.07 1.13
CA ILE A 420 6.64 -26.15 0.47
C ILE A 420 5.20 -25.65 0.25
N GLY A 421 4.55 -25.17 1.32
CA GLY A 421 3.15 -24.75 1.31
C GLY A 421 2.17 -25.92 1.27
N ASP A 422 0.99 -25.74 1.84
CA ASP A 422 -0.13 -26.69 1.85
C ASP A 422 -1.40 -25.98 2.39
N LYS A 423 -2.48 -26.73 2.62
CA LYS A 423 -3.74 -26.22 3.20
C LYS A 423 -3.63 -25.66 4.62
N ASP A 424 -2.58 -26.01 5.35
CA ASP A 424 -2.35 -25.61 6.75
C ASP A 424 -1.24 -24.55 6.88
N THR A 425 -0.60 -24.21 5.76
CA THR A 425 0.36 -23.13 5.63
C THR A 425 -0.34 -21.81 5.31
N VAL A 426 0.02 -20.77 6.05
CA VAL A 426 -0.48 -19.42 5.88
C VAL A 426 0.69 -18.45 5.83
N ILE A 427 0.69 -17.53 4.86
CA ILE A 427 1.72 -16.50 4.72
C ILE A 427 1.05 -15.14 4.85
N VAL A 428 1.57 -14.27 5.69
CA VAL A 428 1.12 -12.88 5.83
C VAL A 428 2.27 -11.95 5.48
N ILE A 429 2.05 -11.02 4.55
CA ILE A 429 3.07 -10.10 4.08
C ILE A 429 2.72 -8.63 4.34
N THR A 430 3.73 -7.84 4.66
CA THR A 430 3.64 -6.37 4.75
C THR A 430 4.96 -5.76 4.28
N PHE A 431 4.89 -4.83 3.33
CA PHE A 431 6.08 -4.12 2.83
C PHE A 431 6.43 -2.95 3.76
N GLY A 432 5.42 -2.17 4.15
CA GLY A 432 5.52 -1.30 5.30
C GLY A 432 6.25 0.02 5.04
N GLN A 433 6.44 0.77 6.12
CA GLN A 433 6.90 2.17 6.05
C GLN A 433 8.35 2.33 5.58
N HIS A 434 9.11 1.25 5.55
CA HIS A 434 10.55 1.28 5.29
C HIS A 434 10.87 1.63 3.84
N PHE A 435 9.91 1.54 2.93
CA PHE A 435 10.04 1.94 1.52
C PHE A 435 9.67 3.41 1.24
N ARG A 436 8.99 4.09 2.17
CA ARG A 436 8.54 5.48 1.99
C ARG A 436 9.66 6.50 1.68
N PRO A 437 10.87 6.43 2.29
CA PRO A 437 11.89 7.47 2.09
C PRO A 437 12.69 7.31 0.80
N PHE A 438 12.48 6.22 0.06
CA PHE A 438 13.22 5.89 -1.17
C PHE A 438 12.38 6.12 -2.42
N PRO A 439 13.03 6.26 -3.59
CA PRO A 439 12.36 6.22 -4.88
C PRO A 439 11.40 5.04 -4.97
N ILE A 440 10.21 5.29 -5.51
CA ILE A 440 9.09 4.33 -5.51
C ILE A 440 9.40 3.05 -6.30
N ASP A 441 10.36 3.08 -7.22
CA ASP A 441 10.71 1.94 -8.05
C ASP A 441 11.24 0.76 -7.23
N ILE A 442 11.96 1.00 -6.12
CA ILE A 442 12.36 -0.08 -5.19
C ILE A 442 11.13 -0.82 -4.65
N PHE A 443 10.09 -0.08 -4.27
CA PHE A 443 8.85 -0.69 -3.79
C PHE A 443 8.14 -1.47 -4.88
N ILE A 444 8.01 -0.90 -6.09
CA ILE A 444 7.34 -1.54 -7.23
C ILE A 444 8.06 -2.84 -7.59
N ARG A 445 9.40 -2.82 -7.71
CA ARG A 445 10.24 -3.99 -7.97
C ARG A 445 10.00 -5.08 -6.94
N ARG A 446 10.08 -4.72 -5.65
CA ARG A 446 9.86 -5.67 -4.56
C ARG A 446 8.45 -6.26 -4.57
N ALA A 447 7.42 -5.46 -4.83
CA ALA A 447 6.04 -5.93 -4.91
C ALA A 447 5.84 -6.89 -6.09
N ILE A 448 6.43 -6.62 -7.26
CA ILE A 448 6.41 -7.52 -8.42
C ILE A 448 7.13 -8.84 -8.10
N SER A 449 8.33 -8.80 -7.51
CA SER A 449 9.07 -10.02 -7.16
C SER A 449 8.31 -10.88 -6.15
N VAL A 450 7.64 -10.27 -5.17
CA VAL A 450 6.78 -11.02 -4.23
C VAL A 450 5.56 -11.61 -4.93
N ARG A 451 4.91 -10.86 -5.82
CA ARG A 451 3.83 -11.41 -6.65
C ARG A 451 4.29 -12.66 -7.41
N GLN A 452 5.44 -12.59 -8.08
CA GLN A 452 5.98 -13.71 -8.84
C GLN A 452 6.30 -14.92 -7.95
N ALA A 453 6.80 -14.69 -6.73
CA ALA A 453 7.03 -15.77 -5.76
C ALA A 453 5.72 -16.42 -5.30
N ILE A 454 4.65 -15.64 -5.12
CA ILE A 454 3.31 -16.16 -4.79
C ILE A 454 2.73 -16.95 -5.96
N GLU A 455 2.88 -16.48 -7.20
CA GLU A 455 2.45 -17.22 -8.39
C GLU A 455 3.15 -18.58 -8.46
N ARG A 456 4.48 -18.62 -8.24
CA ARG A 456 5.23 -19.88 -8.13
C ARG A 456 4.76 -20.76 -6.97
N LEU A 457 4.39 -20.17 -5.83
CA LEU A 457 3.84 -20.89 -4.69
C LEU A 457 2.50 -21.54 -5.05
N PHE A 458 1.61 -20.82 -5.70
CA PHE A 458 0.31 -21.35 -6.09
C PHE A 458 0.40 -22.43 -7.18
N LEU A 459 1.42 -22.39 -8.05
CA LEU A 459 1.67 -23.49 -8.98
C LEU A 459 1.99 -24.81 -8.28
N ARG A 460 2.74 -24.78 -7.17
CA ARG A 460 3.14 -25.98 -6.44
C ARG A 460 2.20 -26.36 -5.29
N SER A 461 1.54 -25.38 -4.67
CA SER A 461 0.74 -25.54 -3.45
C SER A 461 -0.45 -24.57 -3.42
N PRO A 462 -1.46 -24.75 -4.30
CA PRO A 462 -2.57 -23.81 -4.48
C PRO A 462 -3.49 -23.67 -3.26
N ALA A 463 -3.44 -24.62 -2.33
CA ALA A 463 -4.21 -24.56 -1.07
C ALA A 463 -3.59 -23.63 -0.01
N THR A 464 -2.36 -23.15 -0.23
CA THR A 464 -1.68 -22.22 0.70
C THR A 464 -2.44 -20.90 0.74
N LYS A 465 -2.72 -20.37 1.95
CA LYS A 465 -3.38 -19.07 2.09
C LYS A 465 -2.35 -17.95 2.19
N VAL A 466 -2.44 -16.95 1.32
CA VAL A 466 -1.58 -15.75 1.37
C VAL A 466 -2.41 -14.52 1.67
N ILE A 467 -1.99 -13.75 2.67
CA ILE A 467 -2.69 -12.56 3.17
C ILE A 467 -1.76 -11.36 3.05
N VAL A 468 -2.23 -10.29 2.41
CA VAL A 468 -1.53 -9.02 2.30
C VAL A 468 -2.11 -8.06 3.31
N LYS A 469 -1.31 -7.64 4.29
CA LYS A 469 -1.67 -6.52 5.17
C LYS A 469 -1.14 -5.23 4.54
N THR A 470 -2.02 -4.25 4.33
CA THR A 470 -1.64 -2.95 3.77
C THR A 470 -0.96 -2.04 4.79
N GLU A 471 -0.50 -0.88 4.33
CA GLU A 471 0.05 0.20 5.15
C GLU A 471 -0.94 0.65 6.24
N ASN A 472 -0.42 1.04 7.41
CA ASN A 472 -1.17 1.86 8.37
C ASN A 472 -1.00 3.34 7.97
N ILE A 473 -2.00 4.19 8.24
CA ILE A 473 -1.74 5.63 8.33
C ILE A 473 -0.82 5.93 9.52
N ARG A 474 -0.24 7.13 9.56
CA ARG A 474 0.63 7.53 10.66
C ARG A 474 0.39 8.97 11.10
N GLU A 475 1.31 9.51 11.89
CA GLU A 475 1.29 10.90 12.34
C GLU A 475 1.37 11.84 11.14
N MET A 476 0.46 12.80 11.04
CA MET A 476 0.36 13.67 9.85
C MET A 476 1.52 14.68 9.73
N HIS A 477 2.02 15.20 10.85
CA HIS A 477 2.92 16.36 10.87
C HIS A 477 4.41 16.01 11.02
N ILE A 478 4.76 14.73 11.07
CA ILE A 478 6.12 14.29 11.35
C ILE A 478 6.74 13.80 10.04
N GLU A 479 7.89 14.38 9.67
CA GLU A 479 8.74 13.85 8.60
C GLU A 479 7.99 13.64 7.27
N ALA A 480 7.13 14.58 6.88
CA ALA A 480 6.26 14.46 5.70
C ALA A 480 7.05 14.11 4.43
N GLU A 481 8.24 14.69 4.25
CA GLU A 481 9.13 14.42 3.11
C GLU A 481 9.57 12.95 3.03
N ARG A 482 9.87 12.31 4.17
CA ARG A 482 10.45 10.96 4.23
C ARG A 482 9.40 9.88 4.43
N PHE A 483 8.41 10.12 5.28
CA PHE A 483 7.50 9.07 5.73
C PHE A 483 6.01 9.42 5.65
N GLY A 484 5.67 10.62 5.18
CA GLY A 484 4.29 11.11 5.13
C GLY A 484 3.30 10.12 4.50
N ASP A 485 2.04 10.20 4.92
CA ASP A 485 0.98 9.31 4.45
C ASP A 485 0.74 9.41 2.94
N PHE A 486 1.12 10.51 2.29
CA PHE A 486 1.15 10.60 0.84
C PHE A 486 1.93 9.43 0.22
N HIS A 487 3.16 9.16 0.69
CA HIS A 487 3.99 8.07 0.19
C HIS A 487 3.40 6.69 0.47
N GLY A 488 2.75 6.55 1.63
CA GLY A 488 2.05 5.33 2.04
C GLY A 488 0.82 5.05 1.19
N TYR A 489 0.06 6.09 0.83
CA TYR A 489 -1.13 5.95 -0.01
C TYR A 489 -0.76 5.53 -1.44
N ILE A 490 0.30 6.09 -2.01
CA ILE A 490 0.79 5.65 -3.32
C ILE A 490 1.22 4.18 -3.28
N GLN A 491 1.90 3.74 -2.22
CA GLN A 491 2.25 2.33 -2.02
C GLN A 491 1.02 1.45 -1.87
N TYR A 492 0.01 1.88 -1.09
CA TYR A 492 -1.26 1.20 -0.93
C TYR A 492 -1.98 0.96 -2.25
N LEU A 493 -2.12 1.99 -3.10
CA LEU A 493 -2.75 1.87 -4.41
C LEU A 493 -1.94 0.99 -5.36
N THR A 494 -0.62 1.17 -5.37
CA THR A 494 0.31 0.39 -6.20
C THR A 494 0.28 -1.09 -5.81
N LEU A 495 0.22 -1.39 -4.51
CA LEU A 495 0.13 -2.75 -4.01
C LEU A 495 -1.18 -3.41 -4.44
N LYS A 496 -2.31 -2.69 -4.33
CA LYS A 496 -3.61 -3.17 -4.81
C LYS A 496 -3.60 -3.46 -6.31
N ASP A 497 -2.99 -2.61 -7.13
CA ASP A 497 -2.88 -2.83 -8.57
C ASP A 497 -1.92 -3.97 -8.93
N ILE A 498 -0.77 -4.10 -8.24
CA ILE A 498 0.18 -5.19 -8.49
C ILE A 498 -0.42 -6.53 -8.09
N PHE A 499 -1.14 -6.61 -6.96
CA PHE A 499 -1.70 -7.85 -6.44
C PHE A 499 -3.11 -8.17 -6.94
N LYS A 500 -3.65 -7.33 -7.84
CA LYS A 500 -4.94 -7.59 -8.47
C LYS A 500 -4.92 -8.96 -9.16
N ASP A 501 -6.05 -9.64 -9.12
CA ASP A 501 -6.26 -10.96 -9.74
C ASP A 501 -5.47 -12.13 -9.12
N LEU A 502 -4.63 -11.92 -8.09
CA LEU A 502 -4.17 -13.07 -7.29
C LEU A 502 -5.24 -13.47 -6.28
N ASN A 503 -5.32 -14.78 -6.02
CA ASN A 503 -6.14 -15.34 -4.95
C ASN A 503 -5.51 -15.10 -3.57
N VAL A 504 -5.42 -13.84 -3.14
CA VAL A 504 -4.89 -13.42 -1.84
C VAL A 504 -5.98 -12.78 -0.98
N GLY A 505 -5.89 -12.95 0.33
CA GLY A 505 -6.69 -12.15 1.27
C GLY A 505 -6.03 -10.80 1.49
N VAL A 506 -6.81 -9.76 1.78
CA VAL A 506 -6.26 -8.44 2.11
C VAL A 506 -6.83 -7.95 3.44
N VAL A 507 -5.94 -7.60 4.36
CA VAL A 507 -6.28 -6.85 5.58
C VAL A 507 -5.98 -5.39 5.28
N ASP A 508 -7.04 -4.62 4.97
CA ASP A 508 -6.97 -3.21 4.58
C ASP A 508 -6.72 -2.33 5.82
N ALA A 509 -5.52 -2.45 6.38
CA ALA A 509 -5.09 -1.70 7.55
C ALA A 509 -5.10 -0.18 7.33
N TRP A 510 -5.04 0.27 6.07
CA TRP A 510 -5.11 1.68 5.72
C TRP A 510 -6.50 2.22 6.02
N ASP A 511 -7.52 1.55 5.48
CA ASP A 511 -8.92 1.90 5.72
C ASP A 511 -9.30 1.73 7.19
N MET A 512 -8.86 0.63 7.83
CA MET A 512 -9.10 0.40 9.25
C MET A 512 -8.55 1.52 10.12
N THR A 513 -7.31 1.96 9.89
CA THR A 513 -6.70 3.01 10.72
C THR A 513 -7.33 4.39 10.49
N ILE A 514 -7.83 4.69 9.27
CA ILE A 514 -8.66 5.88 9.02
C ILE A 514 -9.98 5.78 9.81
N ALA A 515 -10.69 4.65 9.70
CA ALA A 515 -11.93 4.44 10.42
C ALA A 515 -11.75 4.61 11.94
N TYR A 516 -10.66 4.09 12.51
CA TYR A 516 -10.34 4.24 13.94
C TYR A 516 -9.89 5.67 14.31
N GLY A 517 -9.52 6.49 13.33
CA GLY A 517 -8.96 7.83 13.58
C GLY A 517 -7.57 7.77 14.22
N THR A 518 -6.82 6.68 14.03
CA THR A 518 -5.53 6.46 14.68
C THR A 518 -4.39 6.96 13.81
N ASN A 519 -3.97 8.21 14.03
CA ASN A 519 -2.81 8.82 13.36
C ASN A 519 -1.48 8.37 13.99
N ASN A 520 -1.26 7.06 14.08
CA ASN A 520 -0.09 6.44 14.68
C ASN A 520 0.31 5.21 13.86
N VAL A 521 1.59 5.15 13.47
CA VAL A 521 2.14 4.01 12.72
C VAL A 521 1.94 2.68 13.44
N HIS A 522 2.01 2.69 14.77
CA HIS A 522 1.82 1.55 15.66
C HIS A 522 0.47 1.72 16.38
N PRO A 523 -0.66 1.38 15.74
CA PRO A 523 -1.98 1.57 16.32
C PRO A 523 -2.17 0.69 17.57
N PRO A 524 -3.13 1.04 18.44
CA PRO A 524 -3.35 0.34 19.70
C PRO A 524 -3.88 -1.09 19.50
N ASP A 525 -3.81 -1.89 20.56
CA ASP A 525 -4.25 -3.29 20.65
C ASP A 525 -5.65 -3.54 20.05
N GLN A 526 -6.59 -2.61 20.21
CA GLN A 526 -7.93 -2.74 19.64
C GLN A 526 -7.91 -2.83 18.10
N VAL A 527 -7.07 -2.01 17.45
CA VAL A 527 -6.93 -2.03 15.98
C VAL A 527 -6.21 -3.30 15.55
N ILE A 528 -5.13 -3.68 16.25
CA ILE A 528 -4.38 -4.91 15.98
C ILE A 528 -5.28 -6.14 16.08
N GLY A 529 -6.09 -6.22 17.13
CA GLY A 529 -7.05 -7.30 17.33
C GLY A 529 -8.06 -7.41 16.20
N ASN A 530 -8.55 -6.28 15.68
CA ASN A 530 -9.46 -6.29 14.53
C ASN A 530 -8.75 -6.66 13.22
N GLN A 531 -7.50 -6.23 13.02
CA GLN A 531 -6.69 -6.67 11.87
C GLN A 531 -6.50 -8.20 11.89
N ILE A 532 -6.18 -8.77 13.06
CA ILE A 532 -6.06 -10.21 13.26
C ILE A 532 -7.41 -10.92 13.10
N ASN A 533 -8.51 -10.33 13.60
CA ASN A 533 -9.85 -10.89 13.41
C ASN A 533 -10.20 -11.02 11.92
N MET A 534 -9.86 -10.01 11.11
CA MET A 534 -10.05 -10.08 9.66
C MET A 534 -9.16 -11.16 9.02
N PHE A 535 -7.90 -11.24 9.44
CA PHE A 535 -6.99 -12.31 9.03
C PHE A 535 -7.55 -13.71 9.34
N LEU A 536 -8.04 -13.92 10.56
CA LEU A 536 -8.62 -15.19 10.98
C LEU A 536 -9.89 -15.53 10.19
N ASN A 537 -10.68 -14.53 9.82
CA ASN A 537 -11.86 -14.72 8.96
C ASN A 537 -11.55 -15.24 7.54
N TYR A 538 -10.31 -15.07 7.06
CA TYR A 538 -9.88 -15.66 5.78
C TYR A 538 -9.37 -17.08 5.93
N ILE A 539 -8.77 -17.41 7.08
CA ILE A 539 -8.08 -18.69 7.27
C ILE A 539 -8.94 -19.75 7.95
N CYS A 540 -9.93 -19.31 8.72
CA CYS A 540 -11.04 -20.08 9.26
C CYS A 540 -12.26 -19.97 8.33
#